data_AF-A0A067TYL5-F1
#
_entry.id   AF-A0A067TYL5-F1
#
_cell.length_a   1.000
_cell.length_b   1.000
_cell.length_c   1.000
_cell.angle_alpha   90.00
_cell.angle_beta   90.00
_cell.angle_gamma   90.00
#
_symmetry.space_group_name_H-M   'P 1'
#
loop_
_entity.id
_entity.type
_entity.pdbx_description
1 polymer ?
#
loop_
_entity_poly.entity_id
_entity_poly.type
_entity_poly.pdbx_seq_one_letter_code
_entity_poly.pdbx_strand_id
1 'polypeptide(L)' 'IRSLRVRTHCFNQGCTNSHSSAGKEFQRCGGCKIASYCGRECQIKSWRAEDLPHRRNCAILRNVIEQAG' A
#
# COMPACT_ATOMS: atom_id res chain seq x y z
N ILE A 1 24.25 -0.86 3.19
CA ILE A 1 22.94 -0.17 3.27
C ILE A 1 21.87 -1.26 3.29
N ARG A 2 21.32 -1.58 4.47
CA ARG A 2 20.38 -2.71 4.66
C ARG A 2 19.03 -2.35 4.03
N SER A 3 18.62 -3.14 3.05
CA SER A 3 17.32 -3.16 2.40
C SER A 3 16.19 -2.85 3.39
N LEU A 4 15.53 -1.70 3.20
CA LEU A 4 14.28 -1.37 3.87
C LEU A 4 13.26 -2.41 3.45
N ARG A 5 13.03 -3.37 4.35
CA ARG A 5 12.22 -4.57 4.16
C ARG A 5 10.91 -4.19 3.46
N VAL A 6 10.81 -4.62 2.20
CA VAL A 6 9.63 -4.55 1.34
C VAL A 6 8.42 -4.91 2.17
N ARG A 7 7.40 -4.02 2.24
CA ARG A 7 6.15 -4.31 2.96
C ARG A 7 5.58 -5.62 2.41
N THR A 8 5.71 -6.69 3.17
CA THR A 8 5.29 -8.04 2.77
C THR A 8 3.81 -8.28 3.00
N HIS A 9 3.09 -7.30 3.58
CA HIS A 9 1.69 -7.41 3.99
C HIS A 9 0.81 -6.41 3.24
N CYS A 10 -0.48 -6.73 3.18
CA CYS A 10 -1.49 -5.87 2.60
C CYS A 10 -1.58 -4.56 3.38
N PHE A 11 -1.61 -3.43 2.67
CA PHE A 11 -1.69 -2.12 3.31
C PHE A 11 -3.09 -1.79 3.87
N ASN A 12 -4.10 -2.60 3.57
CA ASN A 12 -5.41 -2.47 4.20
C ASN A 12 -5.36 -2.95 5.66
N GLN A 13 -5.59 -2.03 6.60
CA GLN A 13 -5.70 -2.34 8.03
C GLN A 13 -6.76 -3.44 8.24
N GLY A 14 -6.42 -4.47 8.99
CA GLY A 14 -7.27 -5.64 9.22
C GLY A 14 -7.19 -6.76 8.16
N CYS A 15 -6.39 -6.59 7.10
CA CYS A 15 -6.08 -7.68 6.17
C CYS A 15 -4.75 -8.34 6.57
N THR A 16 -4.79 -9.63 6.90
CA THR A 16 -3.61 -10.41 7.30
C THR A 16 -2.86 -11.04 6.12
N ASN A 17 -3.32 -10.79 4.88
CA ASN A 17 -2.66 -11.32 3.71
C ASN A 17 -1.24 -10.76 3.56
N SER A 18 -0.33 -11.67 3.24
CA SER A 18 1.05 -11.38 2.88
C SER A 18 1.36 -11.89 1.48
N HIS A 19 2.47 -11.46 0.91
CA HIS A 19 2.96 -11.94 -0.39
C HIS A 19 3.07 -13.47 -0.44
N SER A 20 3.35 -14.13 0.69
CA SER A 20 3.41 -15.58 0.79
C SER A 20 2.04 -16.26 0.94
N SER A 21 1.00 -15.55 1.41
CA SER A 21 -0.30 -16.15 1.70
C SER A 21 -1.39 -15.86 0.66
N ALA A 22 -1.25 -14.82 -0.16
CA ALA A 22 -2.34 -14.41 -1.06
C ALA A 22 -2.49 -15.31 -2.31
N GLY A 23 -1.52 -16.18 -2.60
CA GLY A 23 -1.52 -17.04 -3.79
C GLY A 23 -1.50 -16.28 -5.13
N LYS A 24 -1.25 -14.97 -5.10
CA LYS A 24 -1.21 -14.08 -6.26
C LYS A 24 -0.35 -12.85 -5.98
N GLU A 25 0.08 -12.19 -7.05
CA GLU A 25 0.88 -10.96 -6.93
C GLU A 25 0.08 -9.81 -6.33
N PHE A 26 0.75 -9.04 -5.48
CA PHE A 26 0.18 -7.84 -4.89
C PHE A 26 0.21 -6.70 -5.89
N GLN A 27 -0.83 -5.88 -5.86
CA GLN A 27 -0.98 -4.71 -6.70
C GLN A 27 -0.53 -3.47 -5.93
N ARG A 28 0.42 -2.73 -6.49
CA ARG A 28 0.83 -1.43 -5.93
C ARG A 28 -0.19 -0.36 -6.27
N CYS A 29 -0.34 0.62 -5.37
CA CYS A 29 -1.16 1.79 -5.61
C CYS A 29 -0.67 2.56 -6.85
N GLY A 30 -1.56 2.82 -7.80
CA GLY A 30 -1.24 3.53 -9.04
C GLY A 30 -0.71 4.95 -8.83
N GLY A 31 -1.11 5.62 -7.73
CA GLY A 31 -0.69 6.98 -7.40
C GLY A 31 0.67 7.04 -6.73
N CYS A 32 0.76 6.63 -5.46
CA CYS A 32 2.01 6.75 -4.68
C CYS A 32 3.05 5.66 -4.96
N LYS A 33 2.70 4.52 -5.58
CA LYS A 33 3.57 3.35 -5.80
C LYS A 33 4.16 2.68 -4.55
N ILE A 34 3.85 3.17 -3.35
CA ILE A 34 4.39 2.66 -2.07
C ILE A 34 3.49 1.62 -1.40
N ALA A 35 2.18 1.87 -1.35
CA ALA A 35 1.25 0.92 -0.74
C ALA A 35 0.97 -0.27 -1.68
N SER A 36 1.01 -1.50 -1.15
CA SER A 36 0.70 -2.74 -1.88
C SER A 36 -0.54 -3.40 -1.28
N TYR A 37 -1.38 -3.98 -2.15
CA TYR A 37 -2.63 -4.63 -1.75
C TYR A 37 -2.71 -6.01 -2.36
N CYS A 38 -3.30 -6.97 -1.64
CA CYS A 38 -3.63 -8.27 -2.21
C CYS A 38 -4.77 -8.20 -3.24
N GLY A 39 -5.28 -7.01 -3.58
CA GLY A 39 -6.31 -6.83 -4.61
C GLY A 39 -7.03 -5.49 -4.49
N ARG A 40 -7.81 -5.17 -5.53
CA ARG A 40 -8.57 -3.92 -5.66
C ARG A 40 -9.51 -3.64 -4.49
N GLU A 41 -10.15 -4.66 -3.92
CA GLU A 41 -11.06 -4.47 -2.78
C GLU A 41 -10.36 -3.91 -1.55
N CYS A 42 -9.17 -4.44 -1.22
CA CYS A 42 -8.36 -3.95 -0.11
C CYS A 42 -7.87 -2.52 -0.38
N GLN A 43 -7.55 -2.19 -1.62
CA GLN A 43 -7.21 -0.82 -2.00
C GLN A 43 -8.39 0.14 -1.76
N ILE A 44 -9.62 -0.23 -2.16
CA ILE A 44 -10.81 0.61 -1.97
C ILE A 44 -11.15 0.79 -0.49
N LYS A 45 -11.09 -0.29 0.31
CA LYS A 45 -11.31 -0.24 1.76
C LYS A 45 -10.30 0.71 2.43
N SER A 46 -9.01 0.52 2.14
CA SER A 46 -7.95 1.39 2.66
C SER A 46 -8.11 2.84 2.18
N TRP A 47 -8.55 3.07 0.94
CA TRP A 47 -8.80 4.41 0.39
C TRP A 47 -9.90 5.18 1.15
N ARG A 48 -10.93 4.46 1.59
CA ARG A 48 -12.13 5.02 2.24
C ARG A 48 -12.13 4.93 3.76
N ALA A 49 -11.14 4.30 4.39
CA ALA A 49 -11.06 4.10 5.84
C ALA A 49 -11.34 5.39 6.64
N GLU A 50 -12.01 5.25 7.78
CA GLU A 50 -12.48 6.40 8.57
C GLU A 50 -11.32 7.08 9.31
N ASP A 51 -10.51 6.32 10.03
CA ASP A 51 -9.42 6.86 10.85
C ASP A 51 -8.24 7.35 10.00
N LEU A 52 -7.73 6.47 9.12
CA LEU A 52 -6.52 6.70 8.34
C LEU A 52 -6.72 6.34 6.86
N PRO A 53 -7.51 7.14 6.12
CA PRO A 53 -7.76 6.86 4.72
C PRO A 53 -6.49 7.01 3.90
N HIS A 54 -6.17 5.99 3.10
CA HIS A 54 -5.03 6.03 2.19
C HIS A 54 -5.08 7.24 1.24
N ARG A 55 -6.26 7.76 0.89
CA ARG A 55 -6.38 8.94 0.00
C ARG A 55 -5.62 10.16 0.50
N ARG A 56 -5.61 10.42 1.81
CA ARG A 56 -4.89 11.55 2.42
C ARG A 56 -3.39 11.30 2.38
N ASN A 57 -2.96 10.10 2.75
CA ASN A 57 -1.54 9.74 2.81
C ASN A 57 -0.93 9.49 1.42
N CYS A 58 -1.73 9.11 0.43
CA CYS A 58 -1.28 8.81 -0.93
C CYS A 58 -0.68 10.05 -1.60
N ALA A 59 -1.28 11.22 -1.42
CA ALA A 59 -0.75 12.47 -1.97
C ALA A 59 0.61 12.82 -1.36
N ILE A 60 0.72 12.73 -0.03
CA ILE A 60 1.97 12.98 0.71
C ILE A 60 3.07 12.03 0.22
N LEU A 61 2.77 10.72 0.19
CA LEU A 61 3.74 9.72 -0.25
C LEU A 61 4.16 9.91 -1.71
N ARG A 62 3.23 10.30 -2.59
CA ARG A 62 3.55 10.59 -3.99
C ARG A 62 4.54 11.75 -4.08
N ASN A 63 4.25 12.86 -3.41
CA ASN A 63 5.14 14.03 -3.42
C ASN A 63 6.53 13.70 -2.86
N VAL A 64 6.61 12.91 -1.78
CA VAL A 64 7.89 12.49 -1.20
C VAL A 64 8.71 11.66 -2.19
N ILE A 65 8.06 10.74 -2.93
CA ILE A 65 8.75 9.92 -3.93
C ILE A 65 9.16 10.74 -5.15
N GLU A 66 8.33 11.69 -5.59
CA GLU A 66 8.65 12.60 -6.69
C GLU A 66 9.85 13.51 -6.35
N GLN A 67 10.00 13.94 -5.10
CA GLN A 67 11.14 14.75 -4.65
C GLN A 67 12.41 13.94 -4.38
N ALA A 68 12.28 12.63 -4.16
CA ALA A 68 13.40 11.74 -3.87
C ALA A 68 14.02 11.11 -5.13
N GLY A 69 13.38 11.27 -6.29
CA GLY A 69 13.90 10.88 -7.61
C GLY A 69 14.66 12.00 -8.27
#